data_AF-A0A6G7BR78-F1
#
_entry.id   AF-A0A6G7BR78-F1
#
_cell.length_a   1.000
_cell.length_b   1.000
_cell.length_c   1.000
_cell.angle_alpha   90.00
_cell.angle_beta   90.00
_cell.angle_gamma   90.00
#
_symmetry.space_group_name_H-M   'P 1'
#
loop_
_entity.id
_entity.type
_entity.pdbx_description
1 polymer ?
#
loop_
_entity_poly.entity_id
_entity_poly.type
_entity_poly.pdbx_seq_one_letter_code
_entity_poly.pdbx_strand_id
1 'polypeptide(L)'
;MFRTTFLSYEPSFLSKKEIQDPFIVLKKTYKHLPNCEPIIDDCWDLWTIAFRENYWMNYVSPRALYEKCLKILRLLDAGWLISKIRPASISKGDVIIKGFNPKSEKIIENDFGEVAKAYKTIHNSYSQSTRFDLGFDLYNAFYQGLMPTSINFQDLLEESVYSSFKEITSLISALFTVYRSEIGTKRTSKDKVSLNLYTKYALDLDIPQFSYYDSIDDMFEAFNKQQFFSIIKYLASTSCCNSFWKNNGNPANVLYYVEELQFIMEIMWSYLKDKGNKIEKYKWEIPEDEIKETKFVPQAAIENPLMYLTEEFTKKDLSHRRNDLHNWRLATLDNKWYNADSHKEIEQFLYCVVEVANLLKYKS
;
A
#
# COMPACT_ATOMS: atom_id res chain seq x y z
N MET A 1 -16.67 -0.56 -7.88
CA MET A 1 -16.27 -0.38 -6.48
C MET A 1 -14.92 -1.06 -6.31
N PHE A 2 -13.98 -0.50 -5.56
CA PHE A 2 -12.74 -1.23 -5.24
C PHE A 2 -13.08 -2.49 -4.44
N ARG A 3 -12.48 -3.63 -4.79
CA ARG A 3 -12.71 -4.91 -4.08
C ARG A 3 -12.07 -4.95 -2.69
N THR A 4 -11.21 -3.98 -2.38
CA THR A 4 -10.48 -3.86 -1.13
C THR A 4 -11.39 -3.29 -0.03
N THR A 5 -11.43 -3.97 1.11
CA THR A 5 -12.09 -3.41 2.30
C THR A 5 -11.14 -2.39 2.95
N PHE A 6 -11.39 -1.09 2.78
CA PHE A 6 -10.68 -0.09 3.59
C PHE A 6 -11.19 -0.06 5.04
N LEU A 7 -12.38 -0.64 5.29
CA LEU A 7 -13.12 -0.54 6.54
C LEU A 7 -12.94 -1.74 7.50
N SER A 8 -12.22 -2.81 7.12
CA SER A 8 -12.16 -4.02 7.96
C SER A 8 -10.80 -4.71 7.98
N TYR A 9 -9.72 -4.01 8.35
CA TYR A 9 -8.41 -4.55 8.00
C TYR A 9 -7.13 -4.45 8.84
N GLU A 10 -6.11 -5.20 8.40
CA GLU A 10 -4.94 -5.72 9.10
C GLU A 10 -3.60 -5.11 8.57
N PRO A 11 -3.28 -5.09 7.27
CA PRO A 11 -1.90 -4.84 6.81
C PRO A 11 -1.48 -3.35 6.77
N SER A 12 -0.18 -3.12 6.68
CA SER A 12 0.52 -1.83 6.75
C SER A 12 1.33 -1.57 5.51
N PHE A 13 1.51 -0.30 5.15
CA PHE A 13 2.49 0.13 4.13
C PHE A 13 3.94 0.09 4.62
N LEU A 14 4.17 -0.41 5.85
CA LEU A 14 5.47 -0.52 6.49
C LEU A 14 6.04 -1.93 6.36
N SER A 15 7.35 -2.00 6.15
CA SER A 15 8.10 -3.25 6.28
C SER A 15 8.14 -3.73 7.73
N LYS A 16 8.48 -5.00 7.96
CA LYS A 16 8.61 -5.59 9.30
C LYS A 16 9.62 -4.83 10.14
N LYS A 17 10.71 -4.39 9.51
CA LYS A 17 11.74 -3.55 10.13
C LYS A 17 11.18 -2.20 10.58
N GLU A 18 10.32 -1.58 9.78
CA GLU A 18 9.68 -0.30 10.12
C GLU A 18 8.59 -0.47 11.16
N ILE A 19 7.87 -1.59 11.20
CA ILE A 19 6.94 -1.89 12.28
C ILE A 19 7.67 -2.06 13.61
N GLN A 20 8.82 -2.74 13.59
CA GLN A 20 9.66 -2.93 14.79
C GLN A 20 10.34 -1.63 15.25
N ASP A 21 10.46 -0.63 14.37
CA ASP A 21 10.96 0.69 14.70
C ASP A 21 10.32 1.79 13.82
N PRO A 22 9.12 2.28 14.19
CA PRO A 22 8.38 3.26 13.38
C PRO A 22 9.10 4.62 13.27
N PHE A 23 10.09 4.89 14.14
CA PHE A 23 10.91 6.09 14.07
C PHE A 23 11.86 6.09 12.87
N ILE A 24 12.13 4.93 12.26
CA ILE A 24 12.84 4.85 10.99
C ILE A 24 12.07 5.60 9.90
N VAL A 25 10.74 5.49 9.89
CA VAL A 25 9.88 6.19 8.93
C VAL A 25 9.99 7.69 9.16
N LEU A 26 9.84 8.15 10.40
CA LEU A 26 9.99 9.56 10.75
C LEU A 26 11.37 10.10 10.34
N LYS A 27 12.44 9.34 10.59
CA LYS A 27 13.80 9.70 10.20
C LYS A 27 13.94 9.79 8.68
N LYS A 28 13.42 8.84 7.91
CA LYS A 28 13.46 8.90 6.44
C LYS A 28 12.71 10.13 5.91
N THR A 29 11.58 10.48 6.54
CA THR A 29 10.74 11.60 6.12
C THR A 29 11.30 12.97 6.51
N TYR A 30 11.81 13.12 7.74
CA TYR A 30 12.09 14.45 8.32
C TYR A 30 13.57 14.80 8.49
N LYS A 31 14.50 13.85 8.37
CA LYS A 31 15.92 14.06 8.75
C LYS A 31 16.59 15.28 8.11
N HIS A 32 16.16 15.65 6.92
CA HIS A 32 16.74 16.76 6.16
C HIS A 32 15.85 18.00 6.09
N LEU A 33 14.73 18.00 6.82
CA LEU A 33 13.76 19.08 6.77
C LEU A 33 13.91 20.00 7.99
N PRO A 34 13.91 21.34 7.79
CA PRO A 34 13.94 22.29 8.89
C PRO A 34 12.61 22.35 9.66
N ASN A 35 11.49 22.03 9.01
CA ASN A 35 10.13 22.01 9.55
C ASN A 35 9.28 20.95 8.81
N CYS A 36 8.00 20.80 9.17
CA CYS A 36 7.09 19.86 8.52
C CYS A 36 6.33 20.42 7.32
N GLU A 37 6.48 21.72 7.00
CA GLU A 37 5.75 22.38 5.89
C GLU A 37 5.88 21.65 4.55
N PRO A 38 7.07 21.18 4.11
CA PRO A 38 7.17 20.43 2.85
C PRO A 38 6.31 19.17 2.78
N ILE A 39 6.02 18.53 3.92
CA ILE A 39 5.15 17.35 3.98
C ILE A 39 3.68 17.76 4.00
N ILE A 40 3.37 18.90 4.62
CA ILE A 40 2.03 19.51 4.60
C ILE A 40 1.69 19.97 3.17
N ASP A 41 2.63 20.60 2.47
CA ASP A 41 2.50 21.00 1.06
C ASP A 41 2.26 19.78 0.17
N ASP A 42 2.97 18.67 0.41
CA ASP A 42 2.72 17.42 -0.31
C ASP A 42 1.33 16.85 -0.04
N CYS A 43 0.79 17.03 1.17
CA CYS A 43 -0.60 16.67 1.49
C CYS A 43 -1.57 17.61 0.75
N TRP A 44 -1.31 18.91 0.78
CA TRP A 44 -2.14 19.91 0.12
C TRP A 44 -2.22 19.72 -1.39
N ASP A 45 -1.13 19.29 -2.02
CA ASP A 45 -1.08 18.93 -3.43
C ASP A 45 -2.11 17.83 -3.77
N LEU A 46 -2.25 16.81 -2.92
CA LEU A 46 -3.19 15.70 -3.12
C LEU A 46 -4.65 16.17 -3.01
N TRP A 47 -4.94 17.10 -2.12
CA TRP A 47 -6.26 17.74 -2.05
C TRP A 47 -6.49 18.67 -3.24
N THR A 48 -5.47 19.42 -3.65
CA THR A 48 -5.58 20.37 -4.76
C THR A 48 -5.93 19.66 -6.06
N ILE A 49 -5.29 18.51 -6.35
CA ILE A 49 -5.64 17.72 -7.53
C ILE A 49 -7.06 17.14 -7.45
N ALA A 50 -7.55 16.81 -6.25
CA ALA A 50 -8.89 16.27 -6.05
C ALA A 50 -9.99 17.30 -6.39
N PHE A 51 -9.76 18.59 -6.08
CA PHE A 51 -10.73 19.67 -6.30
C PHE A 51 -10.53 20.45 -7.60
N ARG A 52 -9.41 20.27 -8.29
CA ARG A 52 -9.10 20.97 -9.54
C ARG A 52 -8.86 19.98 -10.66
N GLU A 53 -9.82 19.90 -11.55
CA GLU A 53 -9.75 19.04 -12.72
C GLU A 53 -8.45 19.29 -13.51
N ASN A 54 -7.82 18.21 -13.98
CA ASN A 54 -6.56 18.21 -14.73
C ASN A 54 -5.35 18.84 -14.00
N TYR A 55 -5.46 19.25 -12.73
CA TYR A 55 -4.36 19.91 -12.02
C TYR A 55 -3.14 19.01 -11.82
N TRP A 56 -3.33 17.69 -11.82
CA TRP A 56 -2.24 16.72 -11.79
C TRP A 56 -1.29 16.86 -13.00
N MET A 57 -1.74 17.44 -14.12
CA MET A 57 -0.90 17.67 -15.31
C MET A 57 0.19 18.73 -15.09
N ASN A 58 0.12 19.51 -14.01
CA ASN A 58 1.18 20.44 -13.61
C ASN A 58 2.41 19.74 -13.01
N TYR A 59 2.30 18.44 -12.70
CA TYR A 59 3.39 17.63 -12.17
C TYR A 59 4.14 16.95 -13.31
N VAL A 60 5.41 16.60 -13.05
CA VAL A 60 6.28 15.93 -14.03
C VAL A 60 5.67 14.62 -14.52
N SER A 61 5.04 13.87 -13.61
CA SER A 61 4.31 12.63 -13.90
C SER A 61 3.36 12.29 -12.76
N PRO A 62 2.28 11.50 -13.00
CA PRO A 62 1.42 10.95 -11.95
C PRO A 62 2.16 10.21 -10.84
N ARG A 63 3.32 9.63 -11.16
CA ARG A 63 4.19 8.97 -10.17
C ARG A 63 4.58 9.90 -9.02
N ALA A 64 4.88 11.17 -9.30
CA ALA A 64 5.30 12.11 -8.27
C ALA A 64 4.21 12.29 -7.19
N LEU A 65 2.94 12.33 -7.61
CA LEU A 65 1.79 12.41 -6.71
C LEU A 65 1.58 11.10 -5.94
N TYR A 66 1.74 9.95 -6.61
CA TYR A 66 1.65 8.66 -5.95
C TYR A 66 2.71 8.46 -4.86
N GLU A 67 3.96 8.88 -5.12
CA GLU A 67 5.04 8.83 -4.15
C GLU A 67 4.77 9.75 -2.93
N LYS A 68 4.14 10.92 -3.15
CA LYS A 68 3.66 11.79 -2.05
C LYS A 68 2.58 11.08 -1.22
N CYS A 69 1.58 10.49 -1.87
CA CYS A 69 0.51 9.73 -1.21
C CYS A 69 1.07 8.60 -0.34
N LEU A 70 1.96 7.75 -0.90
CA LEU A 70 2.59 6.65 -0.17
C LEU A 70 3.44 7.13 1.01
N LYS A 71 4.16 8.24 0.85
CA LYS A 71 4.95 8.82 1.93
C LYS A 71 4.07 9.18 3.12
N ILE A 72 2.91 9.79 2.87
CA ILE A 72 1.96 10.18 3.92
C ILE A 72 1.27 8.94 4.52
N LEU A 73 0.82 7.97 3.71
CA LEU A 73 0.25 6.71 4.20
C LEU A 73 1.19 5.97 5.16
N ARG A 74 2.47 5.86 4.79
CA ARG A 74 3.50 5.27 5.66
C ARG A 74 3.70 6.06 6.95
N LEU A 75 3.62 7.39 6.88
CA LEU A 75 3.75 8.26 8.04
C LEU A 75 2.57 8.09 9.01
N LEU A 76 1.35 7.94 8.49
CA LEU A 76 0.15 7.63 9.28
C LEU A 76 0.31 6.27 9.98
N ASP A 77 0.70 5.21 9.26
CA ASP A 77 0.97 3.90 9.87
C ASP A 77 2.02 3.97 10.99
N ALA A 78 3.09 4.74 10.79
CA ALA A 78 4.12 4.94 11.80
C ALA A 78 3.56 5.69 13.03
N GLY A 79 2.73 6.71 12.83
CA GLY A 79 2.07 7.44 13.90
C GLY A 79 1.15 6.55 14.72
N TRP A 80 0.39 5.68 14.06
CA TRP A 80 -0.45 4.69 14.74
C TRP A 80 0.39 3.77 15.63
N LEU A 81 1.49 3.21 15.14
CA LEU A 81 2.38 2.36 15.95
C LEU A 81 2.99 3.11 17.14
N ILE A 82 3.40 4.36 16.93
CA ILE A 82 3.92 5.23 18.00
C ILE A 82 2.87 5.42 19.10
N SER A 83 1.59 5.58 18.72
CA SER A 83 0.47 5.68 19.68
C SER A 83 0.35 4.45 20.59
N LYS A 84 0.80 3.27 20.14
CA LYS A 84 0.72 2.00 20.89
C LYS A 84 1.85 1.80 21.89
N ILE A 85 3.00 2.43 21.69
CA ILE A 85 4.19 2.24 22.55
C ILE A 85 4.54 3.45 23.41
N ARG A 86 3.94 4.60 23.15
CA ARG A 86 4.10 5.78 24.00
C ARG A 86 2.79 5.99 24.76
N PRO A 87 2.82 6.06 26.10
CA PRO A 87 1.59 6.12 26.86
C PRO A 87 0.92 7.48 26.72
N ALA A 88 -0.42 7.50 26.76
CA ALA A 88 -1.20 8.72 26.88
C ALA A 88 -0.85 9.52 28.15
N SER A 89 -0.17 8.91 29.14
CA SER A 89 0.24 9.57 30.38
C SER A 89 1.45 10.51 30.24
N ILE A 90 2.19 10.48 29.12
CA ILE A 90 3.11 11.60 28.78
C ILE A 90 2.30 12.90 28.59
N SER A 91 1.02 12.79 28.20
CA SER A 91 0.05 13.90 28.16
C SER A 91 -0.49 14.32 29.53
N LYS A 92 -0.23 13.54 30.58
CA LYS A 92 -0.64 13.80 31.97
C LYS A 92 0.59 13.86 32.89
N GLY A 93 1.64 14.58 32.52
CA GLY A 93 2.70 15.00 33.45
C GLY A 93 3.44 13.91 34.25
N ASP A 94 3.24 12.62 33.97
CA ASP A 94 3.81 11.56 34.78
C ASP A 94 5.17 11.14 34.22
N VAL A 95 6.15 11.75 34.86
CA VAL A 95 7.58 11.53 34.79
C VAL A 95 7.92 10.06 35.06
N ILE A 96 8.42 9.32 34.05
CA ILE A 96 9.29 8.16 34.30
C ILE A 96 10.72 8.62 34.09
N ILE A 97 11.32 9.22 35.12
CA ILE A 97 12.77 9.35 35.18
C ILE A 97 13.34 7.99 35.58
N LYS A 98 14.06 7.35 34.66
CA LYS A 98 15.14 6.45 35.06
C LYS A 98 16.45 7.23 35.04
N GLY A 99 16.96 7.56 36.23
CA GLY A 99 18.35 8.02 36.42
C GLY A 99 18.58 9.49 36.78
N PHE A 100 17.73 10.15 37.58
CA PHE A 100 18.04 11.50 38.08
C PHE A 100 19.12 11.41 39.16
N ASN A 101 20.28 12.02 38.91
CA ASN A 101 21.33 12.26 39.90
C ASN A 101 21.28 13.75 40.31
N PRO A 102 20.91 14.11 41.55
CA PRO A 102 20.47 15.47 41.90
C PRO A 102 21.60 16.48 42.09
N LYS A 103 22.74 16.37 41.38
CA LYS A 103 23.89 17.27 41.57
C LYS A 103 24.63 17.74 40.31
N SER A 104 24.04 17.64 39.11
CA SER A 104 24.65 18.25 37.93
C SER A 104 23.62 18.82 36.96
N GLU A 105 23.69 20.14 36.83
CA GLU A 105 23.44 20.93 35.61
C GLU A 105 22.01 21.06 35.09
N LYS A 106 21.53 22.31 35.20
CA LYS A 106 20.49 23.01 34.40
C LYS A 106 19.44 22.12 33.75
N ILE A 107 18.30 22.00 34.41
CA ILE A 107 17.04 21.60 33.78
C ILE A 107 16.68 22.67 32.74
N ILE A 108 16.73 22.31 31.46
CA ILE A 108 16.16 23.12 30.37
C ILE A 108 14.65 22.87 30.42
N GLU A 109 13.89 23.82 30.97
CA GLU A 109 12.45 23.68 31.25
C GLU A 109 11.50 23.86 30.04
N ASN A 110 11.97 23.94 28.79
CA ASN A 110 11.12 24.47 27.70
C ASN A 110 10.54 23.51 26.64
N ASP A 111 10.78 22.19 26.64
CA ASP A 111 10.31 21.31 25.53
C ASP A 111 9.27 20.24 25.91
N PHE A 112 9.05 19.98 27.20
CA PHE A 112 8.15 18.89 27.61
C PHE A 112 6.68 19.15 27.27
N GLY A 113 6.27 20.43 27.22
CA GLY A 113 4.89 20.80 26.90
C GLY A 113 4.50 20.52 25.45
N GLU A 114 5.39 20.78 24.49
CA GLU A 114 5.11 20.59 23.06
C GLU A 114 5.12 19.11 22.68
N VAL A 115 6.08 18.35 23.19
CA VAL A 115 6.15 16.89 22.96
C VAL A 115 4.95 16.18 23.57
N ALA A 116 4.52 16.56 24.78
CA ALA A 116 3.31 16.03 25.39
C ALA A 116 2.05 16.36 24.57
N LYS A 117 1.93 17.59 24.05
CA LYS A 117 0.83 17.98 23.13
C LYS A 117 0.87 17.16 21.83
N ALA A 118 2.05 16.91 21.27
CA ALA A 118 2.20 16.11 20.07
C ALA A 118 1.74 14.66 20.29
N TYR A 119 2.16 14.01 21.38
CA TYR A 119 1.66 12.68 21.74
C TYR A 119 0.14 12.68 21.98
N LYS A 120 -0.39 13.69 22.67
CA LYS A 120 -1.85 13.83 22.84
C LYS A 120 -2.59 13.92 21.51
N THR A 121 -2.05 14.66 20.55
CA THR A 121 -2.62 14.82 19.20
C THR A 121 -2.65 13.48 18.47
N ILE A 122 -1.53 12.75 18.49
CA ILE A 122 -1.41 11.41 17.91
C ILE A 122 -2.45 10.46 18.52
N HIS A 123 -2.54 10.41 19.85
CA HIS A 123 -3.46 9.50 20.54
C HIS A 123 -4.92 9.85 20.31
N ASN A 124 -5.27 11.14 20.31
CA ASN A 124 -6.63 11.59 20.07
C ASN A 124 -7.09 11.19 18.67
N SER A 125 -6.26 11.42 17.65
CA SER A 125 -6.58 11.05 16.27
C SER A 125 -6.87 9.56 16.13
N TYR A 126 -5.99 8.68 16.63
CA TYR A 126 -6.21 7.21 16.57
C TYR A 126 -7.23 6.67 17.59
N SER A 127 -7.85 7.54 18.39
CA SER A 127 -8.97 7.18 19.27
C SER A 127 -10.33 7.58 18.69
N GLN A 128 -10.34 8.63 17.86
CA GLN A 128 -11.53 9.16 17.20
C GLN A 128 -11.76 8.48 15.84
N SER A 129 -10.66 8.18 15.15
CA SER A 129 -10.64 7.55 13.83
C SER A 129 -10.09 6.14 13.95
N THR A 130 -10.59 5.22 13.13
CA THR A 130 -9.89 3.97 12.92
C THR A 130 -8.54 4.26 12.26
N ARG A 131 -7.58 3.34 12.37
CA ARG A 131 -6.26 3.46 11.72
C ARG A 131 -6.36 3.79 10.23
N PHE A 132 -7.46 3.40 9.59
CA PHE A 132 -7.60 3.39 8.14
C PHE A 132 -8.39 4.56 7.58
N ASP A 133 -9.22 5.24 8.38
CA ASP A 133 -10.13 6.29 7.91
C ASP A 133 -9.34 7.41 7.19
N LEU A 134 -8.33 7.97 7.86
CA LEU A 134 -7.49 9.02 7.26
C LEU A 134 -6.69 8.53 6.04
N GLY A 135 -6.25 7.27 6.04
CA GLY A 135 -5.53 6.69 4.91
C GLY A 135 -6.43 6.48 3.70
N PHE A 136 -7.68 6.07 3.94
CA PHE A 136 -8.71 5.92 2.92
C PHE A 136 -9.07 7.27 2.31
N ASP A 137 -9.32 8.29 3.13
CA ASP A 137 -9.65 9.63 2.65
C ASP A 137 -8.52 10.23 1.80
N LEU A 138 -7.27 10.06 2.25
CA LEU A 138 -6.07 10.44 1.51
C LEU A 138 -5.99 9.71 0.16
N TYR A 139 -6.23 8.40 0.13
CA TYR A 139 -6.18 7.62 -1.09
C TYR A 139 -7.31 7.99 -2.05
N ASN A 140 -8.52 8.24 -1.54
CA ASN A 140 -9.66 8.69 -2.33
C ASN A 140 -9.42 10.06 -2.95
N ALA A 141 -8.90 11.03 -2.18
CA ALA A 141 -8.52 12.34 -2.71
C ALA A 141 -7.49 12.21 -3.84
N PHE A 142 -6.45 11.40 -3.61
CA PHE A 142 -5.45 11.11 -4.63
C PHE A 142 -6.04 10.42 -5.88
N TYR A 143 -6.86 9.38 -5.70
CA TYR A 143 -7.49 8.64 -6.80
C TYR A 143 -8.42 9.54 -7.62
N GLN A 144 -9.25 10.35 -6.96
CA GLN A 144 -10.11 11.35 -7.61
C GLN A 144 -9.32 12.38 -8.39
N GLY A 145 -8.25 12.92 -7.79
CA GLY A 145 -7.43 13.91 -8.46
C GLY A 145 -6.68 13.37 -9.69
N LEU A 146 -6.60 12.05 -9.84
CA LEU A 146 -6.06 11.37 -11.01
C LEU A 146 -7.13 10.99 -12.06
N MET A 147 -8.38 11.43 -11.87
CA MET A 147 -9.48 11.39 -12.84
C MET A 147 -9.83 9.96 -13.31
N PRO A 148 -10.49 9.14 -12.47
CA PRO A 148 -10.85 7.78 -12.83
C PRO A 148 -11.98 7.73 -13.85
N THR A 149 -11.83 6.83 -14.84
CA THR A 149 -12.90 6.54 -15.82
C THR A 149 -13.21 5.04 -15.93
N SER A 150 -12.40 4.18 -15.29
CA SER A 150 -12.52 2.72 -15.38
C SER A 150 -13.62 2.11 -14.50
N ILE A 151 -14.34 2.90 -13.70
CA ILE A 151 -15.35 2.44 -12.73
C ILE A 151 -16.55 3.39 -12.74
N ASN A 152 -17.76 2.87 -12.44
CA ASN A 152 -18.81 3.66 -11.77
C ASN A 152 -18.31 4.07 -10.37
N PHE A 153 -17.32 4.97 -10.32
CA PHE A 153 -16.82 5.53 -9.07
C PHE A 153 -17.90 6.49 -8.57
N GLN A 154 -18.47 6.20 -7.40
CA GLN A 154 -19.30 7.17 -6.72
C GLN A 154 -18.37 8.22 -6.12
N ASP A 155 -18.55 9.49 -6.46
CA ASP A 155 -17.80 10.56 -5.83
C ASP A 155 -18.02 10.51 -4.30
N LEU A 156 -16.96 10.14 -3.58
CA LEU A 156 -16.95 10.06 -2.12
C LEU A 156 -16.30 11.31 -1.50
N LEU A 157 -15.97 12.33 -2.31
CA LEU A 157 -15.48 13.60 -1.78
C LEU A 157 -16.65 14.39 -1.18
N GLU A 158 -17.09 13.97 0.00
CA GLU A 158 -18.10 14.67 0.82
C GLU A 158 -17.46 15.78 1.68
N GLU A 159 -18.27 16.50 2.47
CA GLU A 159 -17.82 17.55 3.41
C GLU A 159 -16.74 17.07 4.41
N SER A 160 -16.61 15.75 4.62
CA SER A 160 -15.60 15.13 5.49
C SER A 160 -14.16 15.36 5.03
N VAL A 161 -13.93 15.60 3.73
CA VAL A 161 -12.60 15.71 3.11
C VAL A 161 -11.75 16.84 3.72
N TYR A 162 -12.35 17.95 4.11
CA TYR A 162 -11.64 19.05 4.79
C TYR A 162 -11.20 18.67 6.21
N SER A 163 -12.05 17.94 6.93
CA SER A 163 -11.74 17.47 8.30
C SER A 163 -10.56 16.51 8.28
N SER A 164 -10.53 15.57 7.33
CA SER A 164 -9.44 14.61 7.17
C SER A 164 -8.12 15.29 6.80
N PHE A 165 -8.15 16.30 5.91
CA PHE A 165 -6.96 17.11 5.62
C PHE A 165 -6.39 17.78 6.87
N LYS A 166 -7.25 18.43 7.65
CA LYS A 166 -6.85 19.13 8.88
C LYS A 166 -6.28 18.16 9.92
N GLU A 167 -6.85 16.97 10.03
CA GLU A 167 -6.36 15.95 10.94
C GLU A 167 -5.01 15.37 10.50
N ILE A 168 -4.85 15.04 9.22
CA ILE A 168 -3.58 14.54 8.65
C ILE A 168 -2.46 15.58 8.82
N THR A 169 -2.72 16.86 8.55
CA THR A 169 -1.73 17.93 8.73
C THR A 169 -1.36 18.15 10.19
N SER A 170 -2.32 18.02 11.11
CA SER A 170 -2.06 18.02 12.55
C SER A 170 -1.18 16.84 12.98
N LEU A 171 -1.45 15.64 12.46
CA LEU A 171 -0.62 14.45 12.68
C LEU A 171 0.79 14.62 12.13
N ILE A 172 0.96 15.14 10.91
CA ILE A 172 2.26 15.42 10.29
C ILE A 172 3.09 16.32 11.23
N SER A 173 2.49 17.42 11.69
CA SER A 173 3.13 18.37 12.61
C SER A 173 3.52 17.72 13.94
N ALA A 174 2.60 16.96 14.56
CA ALA A 174 2.86 16.25 15.80
C ALA A 174 3.98 15.21 15.66
N LEU A 175 3.99 14.46 14.55
CA LEU A 175 5.04 13.47 14.27
C LEU A 175 6.40 14.11 14.01
N PHE A 176 6.44 15.32 13.46
CA PHE A 176 7.68 16.09 13.35
C PHE A 176 8.22 16.51 14.73
N THR A 177 7.36 17.03 15.62
CA THR A 177 7.76 17.33 17.01
C THR A 177 8.27 16.09 17.74
N VAL A 178 7.55 14.95 17.62
CA VAL A 178 7.99 13.67 18.17
C VAL A 178 9.34 13.24 17.59
N TYR A 179 9.51 13.33 16.27
CA TYR A 179 10.77 13.01 15.61
C TYR A 179 11.94 13.79 16.21
N ARG A 180 11.80 15.12 16.33
CA ARG A 180 12.85 16.02 16.86
C ARG A 180 13.22 15.69 18.30
N SER A 181 12.23 15.36 19.13
CA SER A 181 12.43 15.01 20.54
C SER A 181 13.03 13.62 20.78
N GLU A 182 12.81 12.68 19.85
CA GLU A 182 13.21 11.27 20.01
C GLU A 182 14.48 10.92 19.20
N ILE A 183 15.18 11.92 18.65
CA ILE A 183 16.46 11.72 17.96
C ILE A 183 17.46 11.06 18.92
N GLY A 184 17.95 9.88 18.53
CA GLY A 184 18.96 9.13 19.30
C GLY A 184 18.39 8.26 20.43
N THR A 185 17.08 8.34 20.71
CA THR A 185 16.44 7.53 21.75
C THR A 185 16.31 6.07 21.33
N LYS A 186 16.90 5.16 22.11
CA LYS A 186 16.79 3.71 21.89
C LYS A 186 15.43 3.19 22.36
N ARG A 187 14.84 2.29 21.57
CA ARG A 187 13.57 1.62 21.92
C ARG A 187 13.76 0.74 23.15
N THR A 188 12.80 0.79 24.08
CA THR A 188 12.83 -0.07 25.27
C THR A 188 12.49 -1.52 24.91
N SER A 189 12.87 -2.48 25.77
CA SER A 189 12.45 -3.87 25.57
C SER A 189 10.93 -4.04 25.56
N LYS A 190 10.20 -3.21 26.32
CA LYS A 190 8.74 -3.19 26.35
C LYS A 190 8.17 -2.71 25.00
N ASP A 191 8.73 -1.64 24.44
CA ASP A 191 8.34 -1.14 23.11
C ASP A 191 8.46 -2.24 22.06
N LYS A 192 9.59 -2.96 22.06
CA LYS A 192 9.84 -4.04 21.10
C LYS A 192 8.82 -5.18 21.22
N VAL A 193 8.48 -5.59 22.44
CA VAL A 193 7.45 -6.63 22.67
C VAL A 193 6.10 -6.16 22.16
N SER A 194 5.69 -4.93 22.45
CA SER A 194 4.43 -4.35 21.97
C SER A 194 4.39 -4.24 20.45
N LEU A 195 5.47 -3.78 19.80
CA LEU A 195 5.54 -3.65 18.34
C LEU A 195 5.53 -5.00 17.63
N ASN A 196 6.09 -6.05 18.26
CA ASN A 196 6.15 -7.37 17.65
C ASN A 196 4.75 -7.94 17.34
N LEU A 197 3.73 -7.60 18.14
CA LEU A 197 2.33 -7.99 17.92
C LEU A 197 1.77 -7.50 16.57
N TYR A 198 2.35 -6.43 16.03
CA TYR A 198 1.90 -5.81 14.78
C TYR A 198 2.73 -6.25 13.57
N THR A 199 3.80 -7.03 13.76
CA THR A 199 4.66 -7.47 12.64
C THR A 199 3.94 -8.37 11.65
N LYS A 200 2.85 -9.02 12.07
CA LYS A 200 1.96 -9.78 11.18
C LYS A 200 1.28 -8.92 10.10
N TYR A 201 1.36 -7.61 10.21
CA TYR A 201 0.78 -6.65 9.27
C TYR A 201 1.80 -6.10 8.26
N ALA A 202 3.02 -6.61 8.25
CA ALA A 202 4.08 -6.03 7.45
C ALA A 202 3.91 -6.27 5.94
N LEU A 203 4.26 -5.25 5.14
CA LEU A 203 4.19 -5.27 3.67
C LEU A 203 5.11 -6.30 3.02
N ASP A 204 6.18 -6.69 3.71
CA ASP A 204 7.22 -7.62 3.25
C ASP A 204 6.99 -9.06 3.77
N LEU A 205 5.74 -9.43 4.10
CA LEU A 205 5.34 -10.81 4.42
C LEU A 205 4.56 -11.46 3.29
N ASP A 206 4.65 -12.79 3.17
CA ASP A 206 3.93 -13.57 2.15
C ASP A 206 2.46 -13.86 2.53
N ILE A 207 1.75 -12.80 2.88
CA ILE A 207 0.31 -12.77 3.13
C ILE A 207 -0.32 -11.72 2.22
N PRO A 208 -1.62 -11.81 1.89
CA PRO A 208 -2.31 -10.77 1.13
C PRO A 208 -2.11 -9.37 1.73
N GLN A 209 -1.87 -8.39 0.86
CA GLN A 209 -1.87 -6.98 1.25
C GLN A 209 -3.29 -6.48 1.38
N PHE A 210 -4.25 -7.08 0.64
CA PHE A 210 -5.66 -6.73 0.80
C PHE A 210 -6.65 -7.89 1.03
N SER A 211 -7.81 -7.53 1.61
CA SER A 211 -8.84 -8.32 2.27
C SER A 211 -9.90 -7.95 1.33
N TYR A 212 -10.27 -8.97 0.64
CA TYR A 212 -11.16 -8.87 -0.45
C TYR A 212 -12.50 -9.27 0.14
N TYR A 213 -13.53 -8.47 -0.16
CA TYR A 213 -14.90 -8.95 0.02
C TYR A 213 -15.14 -10.21 -0.81
N ASP A 214 -14.40 -10.29 -1.90
CA ASP A 214 -14.50 -11.27 -2.96
C ASP A 214 -13.61 -12.49 -2.67
N SER A 215 -14.10 -13.65 -3.06
CA SER A 215 -13.43 -14.93 -2.93
C SER A 215 -12.74 -15.33 -4.24
N ILE A 216 -12.21 -16.56 -4.27
CA ILE A 216 -11.67 -17.12 -5.51
C ILE A 216 -12.74 -17.30 -6.59
N ASP A 217 -14.01 -17.49 -6.21
CA ASP A 217 -15.09 -17.71 -7.17
C ASP A 217 -15.49 -16.40 -7.90
N ASP A 218 -15.12 -15.26 -7.32
CA ASP A 218 -15.47 -13.91 -7.79
C ASP A 218 -14.34 -13.26 -8.63
N MET A 219 -13.24 -13.98 -8.87
CA MET A 219 -12.04 -13.44 -9.54
C MET A 219 -12.33 -12.73 -10.86
N PHE A 220 -13.29 -13.23 -11.64
CA PHE A 220 -13.64 -12.71 -12.96
C PHE A 220 -14.89 -11.82 -12.98
N GLU A 221 -15.40 -11.39 -11.82
CA GLU A 221 -16.59 -10.52 -11.75
C GLU A 221 -16.35 -9.14 -12.39
N ALA A 222 -15.23 -8.47 -12.05
CA ALA A 222 -14.90 -7.17 -12.61
C ALA A 222 -14.33 -7.26 -14.04
N PHE A 223 -13.49 -8.26 -14.30
CA PHE A 223 -12.81 -8.45 -15.59
C PHE A 223 -12.75 -9.93 -15.94
N ASN A 224 -13.08 -10.28 -17.18
CA ASN A 224 -12.86 -11.63 -17.71
C ASN A 224 -11.39 -11.83 -18.15
N LYS A 225 -11.02 -13.07 -18.50
CA LYS A 225 -9.68 -13.47 -19.00
C LYS A 225 -9.11 -12.49 -20.03
N GLN A 226 -9.89 -12.14 -21.06
CA GLN A 226 -9.42 -11.28 -22.16
C GLN A 226 -9.27 -9.81 -21.75
N GLN A 227 -10.10 -9.33 -20.82
CA GLN A 227 -9.97 -8.00 -20.25
C GLN A 227 -8.69 -7.90 -19.40
N PHE A 228 -8.39 -8.89 -18.56
CA PHE A 228 -7.12 -8.94 -17.84
C PHE A 228 -5.91 -8.95 -18.77
N PHE A 229 -5.95 -9.74 -19.86
CA PHE A 229 -4.88 -9.73 -20.85
C PHE A 229 -4.72 -8.35 -21.51
N SER A 230 -5.83 -7.67 -21.80
CA SER A 230 -5.82 -6.33 -22.37
C SER A 230 -5.24 -5.31 -21.39
N ILE A 231 -5.54 -5.44 -20.10
CA ILE A 231 -4.95 -4.63 -19.02
C ILE A 231 -3.43 -4.82 -18.97
N ILE A 232 -2.94 -6.07 -18.97
CA ILE A 232 -1.50 -6.36 -18.92
C ILE A 232 -0.79 -5.71 -20.13
N LYS A 233 -1.35 -5.84 -21.34
CA LYS A 233 -0.82 -5.17 -22.55
C LYS A 233 -0.86 -3.64 -22.46
N TYR A 234 -1.95 -3.09 -21.92
CA TYR A 234 -2.12 -1.65 -21.74
C TYR A 234 -1.06 -1.09 -20.80
N LEU A 235 -0.82 -1.73 -19.66
CA LEU A 235 0.22 -1.32 -18.72
C LEU A 235 1.62 -1.40 -19.34
N ALA A 236 1.91 -2.48 -20.08
CA ALA A 236 3.21 -2.70 -20.73
C ALA A 236 3.49 -1.67 -21.83
N SER A 237 2.48 -1.35 -22.64
CA SER A 237 2.62 -0.31 -23.68
C SER A 237 2.76 1.08 -23.06
N THR A 238 1.97 1.39 -22.03
CA THR A 238 1.99 2.69 -21.36
C THR A 238 3.32 2.97 -20.67
N SER A 239 3.92 1.98 -20.01
CA SER A 239 5.23 2.12 -19.35
C SER A 239 6.38 2.38 -20.33
N CYS A 240 6.23 1.99 -21.61
CA CYS A 240 7.23 2.17 -22.66
C CYS A 240 7.01 3.43 -23.51
N CYS A 241 5.88 4.13 -23.33
CA CYS A 241 5.64 5.40 -23.99
C CYS A 241 6.30 6.55 -23.22
N ASN A 242 6.71 7.59 -23.93
CA ASN A 242 7.14 8.84 -23.31
C ASN A 242 5.99 9.84 -23.35
N SER A 243 5.70 10.48 -22.21
CA SER A 243 4.69 11.55 -22.10
C SER A 243 3.26 11.12 -22.47
N PHE A 244 2.93 9.83 -22.43
CA PHE A 244 1.60 9.33 -22.79
C PHE A 244 0.49 9.95 -21.93
N TRP A 245 0.73 10.23 -20.64
CA TRP A 245 -0.25 10.86 -19.77
C TRP A 245 -0.70 12.25 -20.23
N LYS A 246 0.20 13.03 -20.85
CA LYS A 246 -0.15 14.38 -21.34
C LYS A 246 -1.19 14.36 -22.46
N ASN A 247 -1.31 13.25 -23.19
CA ASN A 247 -2.21 13.12 -24.33
C ASN A 247 -3.44 12.25 -24.05
N ASN A 248 -3.35 11.32 -23.10
CA ASN A 248 -4.40 10.33 -22.86
C ASN A 248 -5.20 10.58 -21.56
N GLY A 249 -4.63 11.34 -20.62
CA GLY A 249 -5.27 11.66 -19.35
C GLY A 249 -5.53 10.43 -18.45
N ASN A 250 -6.34 10.62 -17.42
CA ASN A 250 -6.93 9.58 -16.55
C ASN A 250 -5.96 8.53 -15.96
N PRO A 251 -4.83 8.93 -15.34
CA PRO A 251 -3.87 8.01 -14.75
C PRO A 251 -4.44 7.15 -13.61
N ALA A 252 -5.57 7.53 -13.02
CA ALA A 252 -6.23 6.74 -11.97
C ALA A 252 -6.56 5.31 -12.42
N ASN A 253 -6.88 5.09 -13.70
CA ASN A 253 -7.21 3.75 -14.22
C ASN A 253 -6.07 2.74 -14.00
N VAL A 254 -4.81 3.19 -14.03
CA VAL A 254 -3.64 2.33 -13.74
C VAL A 254 -3.68 1.81 -12.31
N LEU A 255 -4.10 2.64 -11.36
CA LEU A 255 -4.17 2.24 -9.96
C LEU A 255 -5.19 1.12 -9.79
N TYR A 256 -6.37 1.27 -10.40
CA TYR A 256 -7.42 0.25 -10.37
C TYR A 256 -6.98 -1.05 -11.05
N TYR A 257 -6.42 -0.96 -12.26
CA TYR A 257 -5.95 -2.12 -12.99
C TYR A 257 -4.86 -2.90 -12.25
N VAL A 258 -3.91 -2.20 -11.63
CA VAL A 258 -2.86 -2.86 -10.85
C VAL A 258 -3.43 -3.49 -9.58
N GLU A 259 -4.43 -2.88 -8.94
CA GLU A 259 -5.11 -3.48 -7.79
C GLU A 259 -5.86 -4.76 -8.16
N GLU A 260 -6.53 -4.81 -9.31
CA GLU A 260 -7.23 -6.02 -9.76
C GLU A 260 -6.24 -7.14 -10.14
N LEU A 261 -5.10 -6.79 -10.73
CA LEU A 261 -4.00 -7.74 -10.96
C LEU A 261 -3.37 -8.23 -9.64
N GLN A 262 -3.29 -7.37 -8.64
CA GLN A 262 -2.80 -7.75 -7.32
C GLN A 262 -3.80 -8.67 -6.61
N PHE A 263 -5.10 -8.39 -6.72
CA PHE A 263 -6.17 -9.21 -6.18
C PHE A 263 -6.10 -10.64 -6.71
N ILE A 264 -6.09 -10.82 -8.04
CA ILE A 264 -6.07 -12.18 -8.62
C ILE A 264 -4.79 -12.95 -8.21
N MET A 265 -3.66 -12.26 -8.09
CA MET A 265 -2.41 -12.85 -7.60
C MET A 265 -2.50 -13.28 -6.12
N GLU A 266 -3.00 -12.41 -5.25
CA GLU A 266 -3.06 -12.65 -3.80
C GLU A 266 -4.13 -13.69 -3.41
N ILE A 267 -5.28 -13.69 -4.09
CA ILE A 267 -6.34 -14.68 -3.84
C ILE A 267 -5.92 -16.07 -4.31
N MET A 268 -5.23 -16.17 -5.46
CA MET A 268 -4.64 -17.42 -5.94
C MET A 268 -3.57 -17.94 -4.99
N TRP A 269 -2.68 -17.07 -4.50
CA TRP A 269 -1.70 -17.45 -3.47
C TRP A 269 -2.38 -18.03 -2.22
N SER A 270 -3.39 -17.33 -1.70
CA SER A 270 -4.13 -17.74 -0.50
C SER A 270 -4.81 -19.09 -0.69
N TYR A 271 -5.43 -19.29 -1.86
CA TYR A 271 -6.05 -20.55 -2.22
C TYR A 271 -5.04 -21.70 -2.30
N LEU A 272 -3.88 -21.50 -2.92
CA LEU A 272 -2.82 -22.51 -2.98
C LEU A 272 -2.32 -22.89 -1.58
N LYS A 273 -2.14 -21.90 -0.70
CA LYS A 273 -1.75 -22.14 0.70
C LYS A 273 -2.81 -22.93 1.48
N ASP A 274 -4.09 -22.63 1.30
CA ASP A 274 -5.19 -23.37 1.93
C ASP A 274 -5.27 -24.83 1.45
N LYS A 275 -5.09 -25.06 0.14
CA LYS A 275 -5.14 -26.43 -0.41
C LYS A 275 -3.92 -27.27 -0.05
N GLY A 276 -2.73 -26.66 -0.01
CA GLY A 276 -1.47 -27.35 0.27
C GLY A 276 -1.33 -28.62 -0.58
N ASN A 277 -0.95 -29.74 0.01
CA ASN A 277 -0.73 -31.01 -0.71
C ASN A 277 -1.98 -31.60 -1.38
N LYS A 278 -3.17 -31.03 -1.18
CA LYS A 278 -4.38 -31.49 -1.89
C LYS A 278 -4.35 -31.13 -3.38
N ILE A 279 -3.53 -30.16 -3.78
CA ILE A 279 -3.44 -29.72 -5.19
C ILE A 279 -3.02 -30.84 -6.14
N GLU A 280 -2.20 -31.78 -5.68
CA GLU A 280 -1.74 -32.95 -6.45
C GLU A 280 -2.86 -33.92 -6.82
N LYS A 281 -3.97 -33.88 -6.08
CA LYS A 281 -5.06 -34.86 -6.18
C LYS A 281 -6.16 -34.42 -7.12
N TYR A 282 -6.16 -33.16 -7.55
CA TYR A 282 -7.18 -32.65 -8.46
C TYR A 282 -7.07 -33.30 -9.82
N LYS A 283 -8.23 -33.68 -10.36
CA LYS A 283 -8.34 -34.09 -11.75
C LYS A 283 -8.81 -32.89 -12.56
N TRP A 284 -8.35 -32.83 -13.80
CA TRP A 284 -8.60 -31.69 -14.69
C TRP A 284 -9.27 -32.20 -15.95
N GLU A 285 -10.50 -31.73 -16.19
CA GLU A 285 -11.29 -32.05 -17.38
C GLU A 285 -11.32 -30.84 -18.31
N ILE A 286 -10.13 -30.42 -18.77
CA ILE A 286 -9.97 -29.22 -19.59
C ILE A 286 -10.26 -29.56 -21.07
N PRO A 287 -11.23 -28.91 -21.72
CA PRO A 287 -11.51 -29.12 -23.15
C PRO A 287 -10.31 -28.78 -24.04
N GLU A 288 -10.11 -29.52 -25.13
CA GLU A 288 -8.98 -29.31 -26.07
C GLU A 288 -8.87 -27.87 -26.58
N ASP A 289 -10.00 -27.20 -26.82
CA ASP A 289 -9.99 -25.82 -27.31
C ASP A 289 -9.48 -24.84 -26.25
N GLU A 290 -9.76 -25.06 -24.97
CA GLU A 290 -9.21 -24.25 -23.87
C GLU A 290 -7.72 -24.53 -23.66
N ILE A 291 -7.27 -25.77 -23.88
CA ILE A 291 -5.84 -26.13 -23.90
C ILE A 291 -5.10 -25.36 -25.00
N LYS A 292 -5.68 -25.26 -26.21
CA LYS A 292 -5.11 -24.50 -27.34
C LYS A 292 -5.11 -22.99 -27.08
N GLU A 293 -6.12 -22.47 -26.38
CA GLU A 293 -6.19 -21.06 -26.00
C GLU A 293 -5.22 -20.66 -24.89
N THR A 294 -4.77 -21.63 -24.08
CA THR A 294 -3.82 -21.45 -22.99
C THR A 294 -2.40 -21.34 -23.55
N LYS A 295 -1.81 -20.14 -23.47
CA LYS A 295 -0.53 -19.80 -24.13
C LYS A 295 0.60 -19.53 -23.16
N PHE A 296 0.30 -19.14 -21.93
CA PHE A 296 1.28 -18.68 -20.94
C PHE A 296 1.57 -19.75 -19.88
N VAL A 297 0.67 -20.71 -19.67
CA VAL A 297 0.97 -21.96 -18.97
C VAL A 297 1.64 -22.94 -19.94
N PRO A 298 2.81 -23.53 -19.59
CA PRO A 298 3.45 -24.55 -20.43
C PRO A 298 2.51 -25.74 -20.68
N GLN A 299 2.48 -26.26 -21.90
CA GLN A 299 1.57 -27.35 -22.28
C GLN A 299 1.71 -28.59 -21.38
N ALA A 300 2.95 -28.95 -21.00
CA ALA A 300 3.21 -30.06 -20.06
C ALA A 300 2.69 -29.80 -18.63
N ALA A 301 2.43 -28.54 -18.28
CA ALA A 301 1.93 -28.13 -16.97
C ALA A 301 0.40 -28.03 -16.91
N ILE A 302 -0.29 -28.16 -18.06
CA ILE A 302 -1.76 -28.07 -18.13
C ILE A 302 -2.43 -29.26 -17.43
N GLU A 303 -1.74 -30.40 -17.33
CA GLU A 303 -2.21 -31.57 -16.56
C GLU A 303 -2.32 -31.28 -15.06
N ASN A 304 -1.53 -30.34 -14.53
CA ASN A 304 -1.65 -29.85 -13.16
C ASN A 304 -1.26 -28.37 -13.03
N PRO A 305 -2.15 -27.45 -13.44
CA PRO A 305 -1.87 -26.01 -13.48
C PRO A 305 -1.59 -25.40 -12.10
N LEU A 306 -2.23 -25.93 -11.04
CA LEU A 306 -2.04 -25.44 -9.68
C LEU A 306 -0.69 -25.84 -9.09
N MET A 307 -0.18 -27.04 -9.42
CA MET A 307 1.17 -27.42 -9.02
C MET A 307 2.20 -26.50 -9.68
N TYR A 308 2.07 -26.28 -10.99
CA TYR A 308 2.94 -25.36 -11.71
C TYR A 308 2.94 -23.96 -11.10
N LEU A 309 1.75 -23.41 -10.82
CA LEU A 309 1.67 -22.09 -10.19
C LEU A 309 2.27 -22.07 -8.77
N THR A 310 2.16 -23.16 -8.01
CA THR A 310 2.80 -23.31 -6.69
C THR A 310 4.32 -23.30 -6.80
N GLU A 311 4.88 -23.96 -7.82
CA GLU A 311 6.32 -23.92 -8.10
C GLU A 311 6.78 -22.51 -8.48
N GLU A 312 6.03 -21.79 -9.32
CA GLU A 312 6.35 -20.40 -9.69
C GLU A 312 6.36 -19.46 -8.48
N PHE A 313 5.42 -19.65 -7.56
CA PHE A 313 5.36 -18.95 -6.28
C PHE A 313 6.46 -19.38 -5.29
N THR A 314 7.03 -20.57 -5.45
CA THR A 314 8.18 -21.03 -4.66
C THR A 314 9.50 -20.43 -5.16
N LYS A 315 9.61 -20.20 -6.47
CA LYS A 315 10.77 -19.52 -7.08
C LYS A 315 10.87 -18.06 -6.65
N LYS A 316 9.73 -17.39 -6.55
CA LYS A 316 9.62 -15.99 -6.13
C LYS A 316 8.32 -15.79 -5.37
N ASP A 317 8.44 -15.53 -4.07
CA ASP A 317 7.32 -15.45 -3.16
C ASP A 317 6.39 -14.25 -3.44
N LEU A 318 5.25 -14.23 -2.74
CA LEU A 318 4.24 -13.21 -2.92
C LEU A 318 4.78 -11.80 -2.64
N SER A 319 5.59 -11.63 -1.59
CA SER A 319 6.13 -10.32 -1.23
C SER A 319 7.01 -9.73 -2.34
N HIS A 320 7.86 -10.55 -2.97
CA HIS A 320 8.69 -10.15 -4.10
C HIS A 320 7.86 -9.86 -5.35
N ARG A 321 6.85 -10.68 -5.66
CA ARG A 321 5.95 -10.45 -6.80
C ARG A 321 5.15 -9.15 -6.66
N ARG A 322 4.68 -8.83 -5.45
CA ARG A 322 4.04 -7.52 -5.17
C ARG A 322 5.00 -6.36 -5.37
N ASN A 323 6.26 -6.51 -4.98
CA ASN A 323 7.27 -5.47 -5.21
C ASN A 323 7.52 -5.27 -6.72
N ASP A 324 7.57 -6.34 -7.52
CA ASP A 324 7.67 -6.23 -8.98
C ASP A 324 6.47 -5.49 -9.57
N LEU A 325 5.25 -5.85 -9.14
CA LEU A 325 4.02 -5.21 -9.58
C LEU A 325 3.96 -3.73 -9.16
N HIS A 326 4.43 -3.41 -7.96
CA HIS A 326 4.57 -2.03 -7.48
C HIS A 326 5.58 -1.23 -8.32
N ASN A 327 6.73 -1.81 -8.65
CA ASN A 327 7.71 -1.16 -9.52
C ASN A 327 7.15 -0.93 -10.92
N TRP A 328 6.38 -1.88 -11.46
CA TRP A 328 5.72 -1.72 -12.74
C TRP A 328 4.63 -0.63 -12.70
N ARG A 329 3.88 -0.51 -11.61
CA ARG A 329 2.97 0.62 -11.34
C ARG A 329 3.71 1.95 -11.39
N LEU A 330 4.85 2.05 -10.69
CA LEU A 330 5.68 3.27 -10.69
C LEU A 330 6.19 3.61 -12.09
N ALA A 331 6.67 2.62 -12.85
CA ALA A 331 7.13 2.83 -14.22
C ALA A 331 6.01 3.33 -15.14
N THR A 332 4.83 2.72 -15.04
CA THR A 332 3.64 3.10 -15.80
C THR A 332 3.17 4.52 -15.47
N LEU A 333 3.17 4.89 -14.18
CA LEU A 333 2.82 6.24 -13.74
C LEU A 333 3.90 7.28 -14.05
N ASP A 334 5.19 6.90 -14.16
CA ASP A 334 6.25 7.87 -14.52
C ASP A 334 6.22 8.19 -16.00
N ASN A 335 5.97 7.19 -16.85
CA ASN A 335 5.84 7.37 -18.30
C ASN A 335 7.11 8.00 -18.94
N LYS A 336 8.26 7.67 -18.35
CA LYS A 336 9.57 7.88 -18.97
C LYS A 336 9.91 6.59 -19.68
N TRP A 337 10.53 6.67 -20.85
CA TRP A 337 10.90 5.49 -21.62
C TRP A 337 11.64 4.47 -20.73
N TYR A 338 10.97 3.35 -20.43
CA TYR A 338 11.57 2.19 -19.76
C TYR A 338 11.89 1.09 -20.76
N ASN A 339 12.89 0.27 -20.44
CA ASN A 339 13.15 -0.93 -21.21
C ASN A 339 11.98 -1.92 -21.02
N ALA A 340 11.32 -2.30 -22.11
CA ALA A 340 10.21 -3.25 -22.10
C ALA A 340 10.57 -4.57 -21.41
N ASP A 341 11.84 -4.97 -21.44
CA ASP A 341 12.29 -6.20 -20.80
C ASP A 341 12.30 -6.13 -19.26
N SER A 342 12.25 -4.94 -18.65
CA SER A 342 12.34 -4.78 -17.19
C SER A 342 11.15 -5.33 -16.40
N HIS A 343 9.98 -5.46 -17.02
CA HIS A 343 8.76 -5.95 -16.37
C HIS A 343 8.20 -7.25 -16.98
N LYS A 344 8.89 -7.79 -17.99
CA LYS A 344 8.45 -8.99 -18.73
C LYS A 344 8.21 -10.21 -17.83
N GLU A 345 9.02 -10.38 -16.78
CA GLU A 345 8.86 -11.49 -15.84
C GLU A 345 7.51 -11.41 -15.10
N ILE A 346 7.16 -10.25 -14.53
CA ILE A 346 5.89 -10.07 -13.81
C ILE A 346 4.70 -10.09 -14.77
N GLU A 347 4.85 -9.55 -15.98
CA GLU A 347 3.83 -9.65 -17.03
C GLU A 347 3.51 -11.10 -17.36
N GLN A 348 4.53 -11.92 -17.67
CA GLN A 348 4.38 -13.34 -17.99
C GLN A 348 3.75 -14.12 -16.83
N PHE A 349 4.20 -13.81 -15.60
CA PHE A 349 3.64 -14.42 -14.40
C PHE A 349 2.15 -14.09 -14.23
N LEU A 350 1.75 -12.83 -14.42
CA LEU A 350 0.35 -12.42 -14.30
C LEU A 350 -0.53 -13.03 -15.40
N TYR A 351 -0.04 -13.14 -16.63
CA TYR A 351 -0.72 -13.91 -17.67
C TYR A 351 -0.97 -15.35 -17.26
N CYS A 352 0.07 -16.01 -16.72
CA CYS A 352 -0.04 -17.37 -16.21
C CYS A 352 -1.06 -17.48 -15.07
N VAL A 353 -1.03 -16.57 -14.09
CA VAL A 353 -1.99 -16.54 -12.97
C VAL A 353 -3.43 -16.46 -13.51
N VAL A 354 -3.69 -15.56 -14.47
CA VAL A 354 -5.01 -15.38 -15.09
C VAL A 354 -5.46 -16.64 -15.83
N GLU A 355 -4.57 -17.31 -16.55
CA GLU A 355 -4.89 -18.58 -17.23
C GLU A 355 -5.21 -19.70 -16.25
N VAL A 356 -4.36 -19.91 -15.24
CA VAL A 356 -4.58 -20.93 -14.20
C VAL A 356 -5.90 -20.66 -13.46
N ALA A 357 -6.17 -19.40 -13.12
CA ALA A 357 -7.43 -18.98 -12.53
C ALA A 357 -8.64 -19.32 -13.42
N ASN A 358 -8.57 -19.06 -14.72
CA ASN A 358 -9.63 -19.41 -15.67
C ASN A 358 -9.85 -20.92 -15.81
N LEU A 359 -8.80 -21.73 -15.63
CA LEU A 359 -8.89 -23.19 -15.71
C LEU A 359 -9.55 -23.82 -14.48
N LEU A 360 -9.65 -23.13 -13.34
CA LEU A 360 -10.22 -23.66 -12.09
C LEU A 360 -11.63 -24.24 -12.25
N LYS A 361 -12.42 -23.75 -13.21
CA LYS A 361 -13.77 -24.26 -13.53
C LYS A 361 -13.78 -25.71 -14.04
N TYR A 362 -12.64 -26.24 -14.46
CA TYR A 362 -12.47 -27.62 -14.97
C TYR A 362 -11.86 -28.58 -13.93
N LYS A 363 -11.63 -28.11 -12.71
CA LYS A 363 -11.06 -28.88 -11.61
C LYS A 363 -12.14 -29.73 -10.94
N SER A 364 -11.94 -31.05 -10.87
CA SER A 364 -12.80 -32.02 -10.17
C SER A 364 -12.20 -32.59 -8.88
#